data_AF-A0A1F3NNZ6-F1
#
_entry.id   AF-A0A1F3NNZ6-F1
#
_cell.length_a   1.000
_cell.length_b   1.000
_cell.length_c   1.000
_cell.angle_alpha   90.00
_cell.angle_beta   90.00
_cell.angle_gamma   90.00
#
_symmetry.space_group_name_H-M   'P 1'
#
loop_
_entity.id
_entity.type
_entity.pdbx_description
1 polymer ?
#
loop_
_entity_poly.entity_id
_entity_poly.type
_entity_poly.pdbx_seq_one_letter_code
_entity_poly.pdbx_strand_id
1 'polypeptide(L)'
;TIEVGDFSGVQTEAFRSALEILSDGTMLEKTRLNIVRKKGKGICPACEKEFEMNQRIDTCPECNSFPSEIKEGYEFRVVSLLIDEE
;
A
#
# COMPACT_ATOMS: atom_id res chain seq x y z
N THR A 1 9.53 2.51 -7.47
CA THR A 1 8.59 1.66 -6.70
C THR A 1 7.72 2.51 -5.81
N ILE A 2 6.41 2.26 -5.83
CA ILE A 2 5.41 2.91 -4.99
C ILE A 2 4.74 1.86 -4.12
N GLU A 3 4.56 2.15 -2.84
CA GLU A 3 3.73 1.35 -1.93
C GLU A 3 2.31 1.90 -1.91
N VAL A 4 1.33 1.01 -1.99
CA VAL A 4 -0.10 1.32 -1.92
C VAL A 4 -0.76 0.38 -0.91
N GLY A 5 -1.25 0.95 0.19
CA GLY A 5 -1.96 0.24 1.23
C GLY A 5 -3.39 -0.10 0.84
N ASP A 6 -3.89 -1.25 1.29
CA ASP A 6 -5.25 -1.73 1.01
C ASP A 6 -6.34 -0.79 1.58
N PHE A 7 -6.01 0.01 2.59
CA PHE A 7 -6.86 1.03 3.21
C PHE A 7 -6.55 2.46 2.74
N SER A 8 -5.68 2.66 1.75
CA SER A 8 -5.35 4.00 1.22
C SER A 8 -6.50 4.63 0.42
N GLY A 9 -7.47 3.83 -0.04
CA GLY A 9 -8.54 4.28 -0.93
C GLY A 9 -8.09 4.51 -2.38
N VAL A 10 -6.82 4.21 -2.71
CA VAL A 10 -6.27 4.40 -4.05
C VAL A 10 -6.69 3.27 -4.98
N GLN A 11 -7.29 3.63 -6.12
CA GLN A 11 -7.48 2.71 -7.23
C GLN A 11 -6.17 2.62 -8.03
N THR A 12 -5.38 1.57 -7.78
CA THR A 12 -4.06 1.32 -8.35
C THR A 12 -4.02 1.34 -9.89
N GLU A 13 -5.00 0.76 -10.57
CA GLU A 13 -5.04 0.74 -12.04
C GLU A 13 -5.35 2.12 -12.60
N ALA A 14 -6.27 2.88 -11.98
CA ALA A 14 -6.54 4.25 -12.38
C ALA A 14 -5.31 5.15 -12.21
N PHE A 15 -4.58 4.98 -11.09
CA PHE A 15 -3.32 5.66 -10.86
C PHE A 15 -2.25 5.31 -11.90
N ARG A 16 -2.10 4.01 -12.23
CA ARG A 16 -1.18 3.54 -13.28
C ARG A 16 -1.49 4.20 -14.62
N SER A 17 -2.75 4.16 -15.04
CA SER A 17 -3.19 4.77 -16.32
C SER A 17 -2.97 6.28 -16.33
N ALA A 18 -3.29 6.98 -15.23
CA ALA A 18 -3.04 8.41 -15.14
C ALA A 18 -1.54 8.73 -15.25
N LEU A 19 -0.67 7.94 -14.61
CA LEU A 19 0.77 8.15 -14.70
C LEU A 19 1.29 7.91 -16.11
N GLU A 20 0.81 6.87 -16.81
CA GLU A 20 1.19 6.58 -18.19
C GLU A 20 0.83 7.74 -19.13
N ILE A 21 -0.41 8.25 -19.04
CA ILE A 21 -0.87 9.41 -19.84
C ILE A 21 -0.03 10.67 -19.54
N LEU A 22 0.24 10.95 -18.27
CA LEU A 22 0.99 12.14 -17.86
C LEU A 22 2.49 12.04 -18.15
N SER A 23 3.00 10.83 -18.39
CA SER A 23 4.43 10.60 -18.66
C SER A 23 4.77 10.69 -20.15
N ASP A 24 3.77 10.72 -21.04
CA ASP A 24 3.95 10.81 -22.48
C ASP A 24 4.80 12.04 -22.88
N GLY A 25 5.86 11.82 -23.64
CA GLY A 25 6.80 12.88 -24.06
C GLY A 25 7.68 13.44 -22.94
N THR A 26 7.69 12.83 -21.75
CA THR A 26 8.57 13.22 -20.63
C THR A 26 9.74 12.25 -20.47
N MET A 27 10.72 12.59 -19.61
CA MET A 27 11.78 11.66 -19.21
C MET A 27 11.24 10.37 -18.53
N LEU A 28 9.97 10.37 -18.11
CA LEU A 28 9.34 9.24 -17.45
C LEU A 28 8.64 8.26 -18.40
N GLU A 29 8.50 8.59 -19.70
CA GLU A 29 7.69 7.84 -20.68
C GLU A 29 7.95 6.33 -20.69
N LYS A 30 9.22 5.92 -20.54
CA LYS A 30 9.65 4.52 -20.57
C LYS A 30 9.95 3.93 -19.21
N THR A 31 9.55 4.62 -18.14
CA THR A 31 9.83 4.20 -16.76
C THR A 31 9.02 2.97 -16.40
N ARG A 32 9.69 2.01 -15.75
CA ARG A 32 9.00 0.84 -15.18
C ARG A 32 8.36 1.18 -13.84
N LEU A 33 7.03 1.28 -13.81
CA LEU A 33 6.26 1.46 -12.58
C LEU A 33 6.04 0.12 -11.85
N ASN A 34 6.77 -0.07 -10.74
CA ASN A 34 6.51 -1.15 -9.77
C ASN A 34 5.62 -0.65 -8.61
N ILE A 35 4.50 -1.32 -8.39
CA ILE A 35 3.55 -1.02 -7.30
C ILE A 35 3.53 -2.22 -6.35
N VAL A 36 3.81 -1.97 -5.08
CA VAL A 36 3.76 -2.96 -4.00
C VAL A 36 2.52 -2.71 -3.16
N ARG A 37 1.67 -3.73 -3.01
CA ARG A 37 0.49 -3.65 -2.16
C ARG A 37 0.87 -3.92 -0.70
N LYS A 38 0.34 -3.11 0.21
CA LYS A 38 0.55 -3.23 1.65
C LYS A 38 -0.76 -3.62 2.32
N LYS A 39 -0.77 -4.80 2.97
CA LYS A 39 -1.91 -5.26 3.76
C LYS A 39 -2.12 -4.36 4.96
N GLY A 40 -3.37 -4.28 5.41
CA GLY A 40 -3.67 -3.74 6.71
C GLY A 40 -2.98 -4.57 7.79
N LYS A 41 -2.55 -3.93 8.88
CA LYS A 41 -2.09 -4.66 10.07
C LYS A 41 -2.63 -4.05 11.33
N GLY A 42 -3.26 -4.89 12.15
CA GLY A 42 -3.83 -4.51 13.44
C GLY A 42 -3.04 -5.08 14.61
N ILE A 43 -3.08 -4.40 15.75
CA ILE A 43 -2.57 -4.94 17.02
C ILE A 43 -3.74 -5.41 17.87
N CYS A 44 -3.71 -6.68 18.29
CA CYS A 44 -4.73 -7.24 19.16
C CYS A 44 -4.49 -6.80 20.62
N PRO A 45 -5.45 -6.17 21.32
CA PRO A 45 -5.27 -5.79 22.71
C PRO A 45 -5.34 -6.96 23.69
N ALA A 46 -5.90 -8.11 23.27
CA ALA A 46 -6.08 -9.27 24.14
C ALA A 46 -4.85 -10.20 24.18
N CYS A 47 -4.17 -10.38 23.04
CA CYS A 47 -2.99 -11.26 22.95
C CYS A 47 -1.72 -10.57 22.48
N GLU A 48 -1.77 -9.25 22.27
CA GLU A 48 -0.64 -8.39 21.89
C GLU A 48 0.03 -8.73 20.55
N LYS A 49 -0.53 -9.69 19.79
CA LYS A 49 -0.03 -10.05 18.46
C LYS A 49 -0.46 -9.04 17.39
N GLU A 50 0.43 -8.80 16.44
CA GLU A 50 0.11 -8.17 15.17
C GLU A 50 -0.57 -9.19 14.25
N PHE A 51 -1.59 -8.77 13.51
CA PHE A 51 -2.27 -9.62 12.53
C PHE A 51 -2.59 -8.84 11.26
N GLU A 52 -2.53 -9.52 10.12
CA GLU A 52 -2.91 -8.95 8.83
C GLU A 52 -4.44 -8.78 8.75
N MET A 53 -4.85 -7.69 8.12
CA MET A 53 -6.24 -7.30 7.93
C MET A 53 -6.50 -7.07 6.45
N ASN A 54 -7.56 -7.70 5.93
CA ASN A 54 -8.09 -7.46 4.59
C ASN A 54 -9.18 -6.39 4.60
N GLN A 55 -9.93 -6.26 5.70
CA GLN A 55 -10.93 -5.22 5.93
C GLN A 55 -10.64 -4.51 7.26
N ARG A 56 -11.04 -3.25 7.37
CA ARG A 56 -10.83 -2.46 8.61
C ARG A 56 -11.60 -3.01 9.83
N ILE A 57 -12.58 -3.87 9.58
CA ILE A 57 -13.42 -4.51 10.59
C ILE A 57 -12.98 -5.95 10.92
N ASP A 58 -11.85 -6.40 10.35
CA ASP A 58 -11.33 -7.72 10.68
C ASP A 58 -10.96 -7.80 12.15
N THR A 59 -11.20 -8.97 12.73
CA THR A 59 -10.86 -9.28 14.12
C THR A 59 -9.63 -10.18 14.16
N CYS A 60 -8.91 -10.16 15.28
CA CYS A 60 -7.74 -11.02 15.48
C CYS A 60 -8.14 -12.49 15.30
N PRO A 61 -7.44 -13.26 14.43
CA PRO A 61 -7.81 -14.65 14.16
C PRO A 61 -7.63 -15.58 15.37
N GLU A 62 -6.83 -15.18 16.35
CA GLU A 62 -6.51 -15.98 17.54
C GLU A 62 -7.51 -15.73 18.69
N CYS A 63 -8.00 -14.50 18.83
CA CYS A 63 -8.75 -14.06 20.02
C CYS A 63 -10.09 -13.38 19.68
N ASN A 64 -10.40 -13.24 18.39
CA ASN A 64 -11.63 -12.65 17.86
C ASN A 64 -11.93 -11.23 18.38
N SER A 65 -10.90 -10.52 18.84
CA SER A 65 -10.97 -9.14 19.34
C SER A 65 -10.71 -8.17 18.20
N PHE A 66 -11.38 -7.01 18.22
CA PHE A 66 -11.05 -5.90 17.32
C PHE A 66 -9.67 -5.33 17.65
N PRO A 67 -8.94 -4.81 16.65
CA PRO A 67 -7.64 -4.20 16.90
C PRO A 67 -7.81 -2.92 17.74
N SER A 68 -6.87 -2.67 18.65
CA SER A 68 -6.78 -1.38 19.34
C SER A 68 -6.23 -0.29 18.42
N GLU A 69 -5.41 -0.68 17.46
CA GLU A 69 -4.75 0.20 16.49
C GLU A 69 -4.54 -0.55 15.16
N ILE A 70 -4.67 0.17 14.03
CA ILE A 70 -4.30 -0.31 12.70
C ILE A 70 -3.06 0.48 12.26
N LYS A 71 -1.90 -0.18 12.12
CA LYS A 71 -0.58 0.45 11.91
C LYS A 71 -0.13 0.51 10.46
N GLU A 72 -0.54 -0.44 9.63
CA GLU A 72 -0.20 -0.51 8.21
C GLU A 72 -1.47 -0.57 7.34
N GLY A 73 -1.30 -0.38 6.04
CA GLY A 73 -2.35 -0.46 5.04
C GLY A 73 -2.85 0.90 4.57
N TYR A 74 -2.33 2.01 5.10
CA TYR A 74 -2.71 3.36 4.70
C TYR A 74 -1.73 4.01 3.72
N GLU A 75 -0.71 3.28 3.28
CA GLU A 75 0.41 3.82 2.52
C GLU A 75 -0.04 4.30 1.13
N PHE A 76 0.49 5.45 0.71
CA PHE A 76 0.54 5.83 -0.69
C PHE A 76 1.78 6.70 -0.89
N ARG A 77 2.92 6.06 -1.21
CA ARG A 77 4.23 6.74 -1.17
C ARG A 77 5.24 6.14 -2.13
N VAL A 78 6.14 6.98 -2.62
CA VAL A 78 7.35 6.54 -3.35
C VAL A 78 8.35 6.01 -2.33
N VAL A 79 8.83 4.77 -2.53
CA VAL A 79 9.80 4.14 -1.62
C VAL A 79 11.18 3.95 -2.24
N SER A 80 11.25 3.98 -3.57
CA SER A 80 12.51 3.89 -4.31
C SER A 80 12.32 4.47 -5.69
N LEU A 81 13.31 5.22 -6.13
CA LEU A 81 13.44 5.72 -7.50
C LEU A 81 14.85 5.35 -7.96
N LEU A 82 14.95 4.69 -9.11
CA LEU A 82 16.21 4.39 -9.77
C LEU A 82 16.31 5.30 -10.99
N ILE A 83 17.45 5.95 -11.13
CA ILE A 83 17.79 6.84 -12.23
C ILE A 83 19.09 6.29 -12.78
N ASP A 84 19.11 5.97 -14.07
CA ASP A 84 20.35 5.61 -14.75
C ASP A 84 21.09 6.91 -15.06
N GLU A 85 22.35 7.01 -14.60
CA GLU A 85 23.26 8.06 -15.01
C GLU A 85 23.99 7.58 -16.27
N GLU A 86 23.87 8.31 -17.38
CA GLU A 86 24.70 8.10 -18.57
C GLU A 86 26.18 8.41 -18.29
#